data_AF-A0A6C0KFZ7-F1
#
_entry.id   AF-A0A6C0KFZ7-F1
#
_cell.length_a   1.000
_cell.length_b   1.000
_cell.length_c   1.000
_cell.angle_alpha   90.00
_cell.angle_beta   90.00
_cell.angle_gamma   90.00
#
_symmetry.space_group_name_H-M   'P 1'
#
loop_
_entity.id
_entity.type
_entity.pdbx_description
1 polymer ?
#
loop_
_entity_poly.entity_id
_entity_poly.type
_entity_poly.pdbx_seq_one_letter_code
_entity_poly.pdbx_strand_id
1 'polypeptide(L)'
;MFKNIENAITDTEVLVGNNHFPIKADYMGLLNGWHIVIFKNDANHTLEVEVQIDDANESVIMGVLSQAGFTNDQMNIIMDTFQDQF
;
A
#
# COMPACT_ATOMS: atom_id res chain seq x y z
N MET A 1 3.42 -7.51 17.16
CA MET A 1 2.99 -8.42 16.05
C MET A 1 2.25 -7.55 15.07
N PHE A 2 2.79 -7.42 13.86
CA PHE A 2 2.21 -6.58 12.84
C PHE A 2 0.82 -7.09 12.43
N LYS A 3 -0.04 -6.19 11.97
CA LYS A 3 -1.22 -6.62 11.22
C LYS A 3 -0.75 -7.39 9.98
N ASN A 4 -1.54 -8.38 9.55
CA ASN A 4 -1.26 -9.05 8.28
C ASN A 4 -1.45 -8.06 7.11
N ILE A 5 -0.78 -8.34 5.98
CA ILE A 5 -0.79 -7.46 4.81
C ILE A 5 -2.21 -7.18 4.30
N GLU A 6 -3.10 -8.17 4.32
CA GLU A 6 -4.47 -8.04 3.79
C GLU A 6 -5.34 -7.08 4.62
N ASN A 7 -5.19 -7.11 5.96
CA ASN A 7 -5.88 -6.15 6.83
C ASN A 7 -5.31 -4.75 6.65
N ALA A 8 -3.99 -4.62 6.56
CA ALA A 8 -3.34 -3.33 6.31
C ALA A 8 -3.79 -2.71 4.98
N ILE A 9 -3.94 -3.53 3.94
CA ILE A 9 -4.49 -3.10 2.65
C ILE A 9 -5.94 -2.62 2.80
N THR A 10 -6.79 -3.42 3.44
CA THR A 10 -8.21 -3.10 3.61
C THR A 10 -8.41 -1.80 4.41
N ASP A 11 -7.67 -1.63 5.50
CA ASP A 11 -7.73 -0.42 6.31
C ASP A 11 -7.25 0.81 5.50
N THR A 12 -6.23 0.65 4.67
CA THR A 12 -5.73 1.71 3.79
C THR A 12 -6.78 2.13 2.76
N GLU A 13 -7.46 1.18 2.10
CA GLU A 13 -8.54 1.50 1.17
C GLU A 13 -9.64 2.33 1.83
N VAL A 14 -10.03 1.94 3.04
CA VAL A 14 -11.08 2.62 3.81
C VAL A 14 -10.64 4.01 4.23
N LEU A 15 -9.43 4.16 4.78
CA LEU A 15 -8.94 5.44 5.30
C LEU A 15 -8.65 6.45 4.18
N VAL A 16 -7.98 6.03 3.10
CA VAL A 16 -7.73 6.91 1.95
C VAL A 16 -9.05 7.24 1.25
N GLY A 17 -9.92 6.25 1.05
CA GLY A 17 -11.22 6.41 0.40
C GLY A 17 -12.15 7.39 1.13
N ASN A 18 -12.20 7.33 2.47
CA ASN A 18 -13.06 8.20 3.26
C ASN A 18 -12.53 9.63 3.40
N ASN A 19 -11.21 9.81 3.42
CA ASN A 19 -10.60 11.10 3.80
C ASN A 19 -9.99 11.87 2.62
N HIS A 20 -9.72 11.20 1.49
CA HIS A 20 -8.97 11.79 0.38
C HIS A 20 -9.62 11.51 -0.97
N PHE A 21 -9.46 10.30 -1.50
CA PHE A 21 -9.96 9.92 -2.81
C PHE A 21 -10.14 8.39 -2.89
N PRO A 22 -11.08 7.90 -3.70
CA PRO A 22 -11.34 6.47 -3.79
C PRO A 22 -10.13 5.73 -4.38
N ILE A 23 -9.75 4.65 -3.71
CA ILE A 23 -8.76 3.68 -4.21
C ILE A 23 -9.27 2.26 -3.99
N LYS A 24 -8.71 1.34 -4.78
CA LYS A 24 -8.77 -0.11 -4.61
C LYS A 24 -7.37 -0.70 -4.65
N ALA A 25 -7.16 -1.81 -3.98
CA ALA A 25 -5.86 -2.44 -3.86
C ALA A 25 -5.95 -3.92 -4.26
N ASP A 26 -5.01 -4.35 -5.08
CA ASP A 26 -4.82 -5.75 -5.45
C ASP A 26 -3.54 -6.27 -4.79
N TYR A 27 -3.63 -7.36 -4.00
CA TYR A 27 -2.46 -8.06 -3.50
C TYR A 27 -1.99 -9.09 -4.54
N MET A 28 -0.80 -8.86 -5.09
CA MET A 28 -0.24 -9.69 -6.17
C MET A 28 0.48 -10.93 -5.64
N GLY A 29 0.79 -10.98 -4.34
CA GLY A 29 1.45 -12.10 -3.68
C GLY A 29 2.82 -11.75 -3.11
N LEU A 30 3.55 -12.80 -2.73
CA LEU A 30 4.88 -12.72 -2.14
C LEU A 30 5.93 -13.10 -3.20
N LEU A 31 6.86 -12.20 -3.48
CA LEU A 31 7.97 -12.41 -4.41
C LEU A 31 9.29 -12.16 -3.68
N ASN A 32 10.13 -13.19 -3.56
CA ASN A 32 11.45 -13.11 -2.89
C ASN A 32 11.41 -12.47 -1.49
N GLY A 33 10.33 -12.70 -0.72
CA GLY A 33 10.16 -12.13 0.63
C GLY A 33 9.54 -10.73 0.67
N TRP A 34 9.14 -10.18 -0.48
CA TRP A 34 8.44 -8.90 -0.60
C TRP A 34 6.99 -9.12 -1.02
N HIS A 35 6.06 -8.54 -0.27
CA HIS A 35 4.66 -8.44 -0.63
C HIS A 35 4.50 -7.39 -1.72
N ILE A 36 3.83 -7.73 -2.82
CA ILE A 36 3.56 -6.78 -3.90
C ILE A 36 2.09 -6.37 -3.86
N VAL A 37 1.84 -5.06 -3.80
CA VAL A 37 0.50 -4.46 -3.70
C VAL A 37 0.34 -3.42 -4.79
N ILE A 38 -0.80 -3.42 -5.48
CA ILE A 38 -1.13 -2.41 -6.49
C ILE A 38 -2.36 -1.64 -6.06
N PHE A 39 -2.19 -0.35 -5.76
CA PHE A 39 -3.31 0.57 -5.57
C PHE A 39 -3.77 1.16 -6.90
N LYS A 40 -5.08 1.32 -7.09
CA LYS A 40 -5.73 1.84 -8.29
C LYS A 40 -6.85 2.80 -7.92
N ASN A 41 -7.07 3.83 -8.73
CA ASN A 41 -8.26 4.70 -8.59
C ASN A 41 -9.24 4.50 -9.76
N ASP A 42 -10.38 5.19 -9.72
CA ASP A 42 -11.42 5.10 -10.77
C ASP A 42 -10.96 5.59 -12.15
N ALA A 43 -9.85 6.33 -12.22
CA ALA A 43 -9.22 6.77 -13.47
C ALA A 43 -8.21 5.76 -14.02
N ASN A 44 -8.10 4.56 -13.44
CA ASN A 44 -7.10 3.53 -13.75
C ASN A 44 -5.64 3.98 -13.56
N HIS A 45 -5.40 5.00 -12.72
CA HIS A 45 -4.06 5.29 -12.25
C HIS A 45 -3.60 4.16 -11.34
N THR A 46 -2.32 3.82 -11.36
CA THR A 46 -1.77 2.70 -10.58
C THR A 46 -0.57 3.12 -9.76
N LEU A 47 -0.46 2.58 -8.55
CA LEU A 47 0.70 2.69 -7.68
C LEU A 47 1.07 1.27 -7.22
N GLU A 48 2.21 0.77 -7.68
CA GLU A 48 2.74 -0.53 -7.30
C GLU A 48 3.79 -0.36 -6.21
N VAL A 49 3.63 -1.12 -5.14
CA VAL A 49 4.41 -1.02 -3.90
C VAL A 49 4.92 -2.40 -3.52
N GLU A 50 6.19 -2.47 -3.14
CA GLU A 50 6.76 -3.63 -2.47
C GLU A 50 6.85 -3.38 -0.96
N VAL A 51 6.51 -4.39 -0.17
CA VAL A 51 6.50 -4.32 1.30
C VAL A 51 7.22 -5.54 1.87
N GLN A 52 8.27 -5.32 2.64
CA GLN A 52 8.90 -6.34 3.46
C GLN A 52 8.47 -6.15 4.91
N ILE A 53 7.91 -7.20 5.51
CA ILE A 53 7.51 -7.23 6.92
C ILE A 53 8.47 -8.16 7.64
N ASP A 54 9.24 -7.60 8.57
CA ASP A 54 10.11 -8.36 9.45
C ASP A 54 9.53 -8.35 10.87
N ASP A 55 8.70 -9.35 11.16
CA ASP A 55 8.07 -9.55 12.47
C ASP A 55 9.11 -9.77 13.58
N ALA A 56 10.28 -10.35 13.28
CA ALA A 56 11.28 -10.66 14.28
C ALA A 56 11.99 -9.40 14.78
N ASN A 57 12.14 -8.41 13.89
CA ASN A 57 12.79 -7.13 14.19
C ASN A 57 11.80 -5.96 14.33
N GLU A 58 10.49 -6.24 14.33
CA GLU A 58 9.43 -5.24 14.39
C GLU A 58 9.66 -4.08 13.40
N SER A 59 9.99 -4.43 12.15
CA SER A 59 10.22 -3.43 11.09
C SER A 59 9.40 -3.71 9.82
N VAL A 60 8.96 -2.63 9.18
CA VAL A 60 8.35 -2.66 7.85
C VAL A 60 9.15 -1.75 6.93
N ILE A 61 9.53 -2.28 5.77
CA ILE A 61 10.22 -1.55 4.72
C ILE A 61 9.30 -1.52 3.52
N MET A 62 9.07 -0.33 2.96
CA MET A 62 8.23 -0.16 1.78
C MET A 62 8.98 0.59 0.68
N GLY A 63 8.71 0.22 -0.56
CA GLY A 63 9.26 0.86 -1.75
C GLY A 63 8.20 1.02 -2.83
N VAL A 64 8.23 2.15 -3.53
CA VAL A 64 7.40 2.36 -4.73
C VAL A 64 8.12 1.75 -5.93
N LEU A 65 7.51 0.75 -6.55
CA LEU A 65 8.02 0.11 -7.78
C LEU A 65 7.60 0.89 -9.02
N SER A 66 6.34 1.33 -9.07
CA SER A 66 5.84 2.11 -10.20
C SER A 66 4.71 3.07 -9.79
N GLN A 67 4.67 4.25 -10.40
CA GLN A 67 3.65 5.27 -10.20
C GLN A 67 3.17 5.76 -11.57
N ALA A 68 1.95 5.40 -11.95
CA ALA A 68 1.33 5.81 -13.20
C ALA A 68 0.06 6.63 -12.92
N GLY A 69 0.12 7.93 -13.18
CA GLY A 69 -1.04 8.84 -13.12
C GLY A 69 -1.36 9.43 -11.74
N PHE A 70 -1.03 8.76 -10.63
CA PHE A 70 -1.08 9.39 -9.31
C PHE A 70 -0.11 10.56 -9.23
N THR A 71 -0.48 11.65 -8.57
CA THR A 71 0.47 12.71 -8.21
C THR A 71 1.35 12.27 -7.04
N ASN A 72 2.45 12.98 -6.80
CA ASN A 72 3.31 12.70 -5.65
C ASN A 72 2.57 12.86 -4.32
N ASP A 73 1.67 13.85 -4.22
CA ASP A 73 0.86 14.04 -3.01
C ASP A 73 -0.09 12.86 -2.78
N GLN A 74 -0.72 12.35 -3.84
CA GLN A 74 -1.59 11.18 -3.74
C GLN A 74 -0.80 9.92 -3.37
N MET A 75 0.38 9.72 -3.98
CA MET A 75 1.27 8.63 -3.63
C MET A 75 1.68 8.71 -2.16
N ASN A 76 2.11 9.87 -1.66
CA ASN A 76 2.50 10.05 -0.27
C ASN A 76 1.33 9.75 0.68
N ILE A 77 0.12 10.24 0.38
CA ILE A 77 -1.08 9.92 1.18
C ILE A 77 -1.30 8.42 1.27
N ILE A 78 -1.20 7.69 0.15
CA ILE A 78 -1.38 6.24 0.13
C ILE A 78 -0.27 5.55 0.94
N MET A 79 0.99 5.91 0.70
CA MET A 79 2.15 5.30 1.35
C MET A 79 2.18 5.54 2.86
N ASP A 80 1.94 6.78 3.29
CA ASP A 80 1.91 7.15 4.71
C ASP A 80 0.76 6.43 5.41
N THR A 81 -0.45 6.45 4.81
CA THR A 81 -1.60 5.74 5.37
C THR A 81 -1.33 4.24 5.46
N PHE A 82 -0.72 3.65 4.43
CA PHE A 82 -0.42 2.21 4.42
C PHE A 82 0.65 1.82 5.44
N GLN A 83 1.68 2.65 5.61
CA GLN A 83 2.72 2.45 6.63
C GLN A 83 2.11 2.40 8.03
N ASP A 84 1.19 3.33 8.31
CA ASP A 84 0.54 3.46 9.62
C ASP A 84 -0.40 2.29 9.96
N GLN A 85 -0.63 1.35 9.03
CA GLN A 85 -1.47 0.18 9.29
C GLN A 85 -0.71 -1.00 9.89
N PHE A 86 0.61 -0.97 9.98
CA PHE A 86 1.42 -2.05 10.52
C PHE A 86 1.66 -1.90 12.02
#